data_AF-A0A4R4ZFZ3-F1
#
_entry.id   AF-A0A4R4ZFZ3-F1
#
_cell.length_a   1.000
_cell.length_b   1.000
_cell.length_c   1.000
_cell.angle_alpha   90.00
_cell.angle_beta   90.00
_cell.angle_gamma   90.00
#
_symmetry.space_group_name_H-M   'P 1'
#
loop_
_entity.id
_entity.type
_entity.pdbx_description
1 polymer ?
#
loop_
_entity_poly.entity_id
_entity_poly.type
_entity_poly.pdbx_seq_one_letter_code
_entity_poly.pdbx_strand_id
1 'polypeptide(L)'
;MPDTPAALEERAKGLLIGAAVGDALGWPQEQRSQIVGGRSSQDVPPEPAFRSWVRHGGTRFNRYEDAVNAGAYSDDTQLLLAVGRACVAGSSWWGYFTGIELPAWPIYQRGGGRAVLIAARSWQDRTPPWLAQKSDQAKRYFDAGANGVAMRIGPHALVTAADADSKSLVRRVIEDGVTTHGHPRALLGAVIHAIALRSALLRQGTMQYGELISEIVNSNEWRDVDLIARAVPAGWLEQHVYSTGQSFEKRWKQTVDEVEILLATIRTSIERAAFSDDIGTLEALGCFDSKQNGSGTITAIASLYLATRAAAQPMTGLLRAAFLEKADTDTLASMVASLLGAVHGSDWMNGLAKQVQDRQYLDTLAASLTRTAVGNYRQFPGRDGQLPFEGEVDHPGRMLTTRQIDDWLSYLDTRSFARDFLDGRQVKTETHYVLNVPDDAKHAVERHSLELADGQSVIVDRIRRRVVADRSLSRADAKTAPLTNRAALSADRIADLSDAKINRVAVPVNDIEVSAEFYRAVLGVEGRRLRDGYYLTNWLVLVRRATAAGASTNPPTRITVTVLDLDYFKSKLRNLGVHFTEHASVESIAGVRILDPDGNEILIRAS
;
A
#
# COMPACT_ATOMS: atom_id res chain seq x y z
N MET A 1 19.17 22.27 -14.90
CA MET A 1 19.27 20.81 -14.76
C MET A 1 20.24 20.54 -13.62
N PRO A 2 19.97 19.58 -12.71
CA PRO A 2 21.01 19.08 -11.80
C PRO A 2 22.29 18.80 -12.56
N ASP A 3 23.44 19.18 -11.99
CA ASP A 3 24.75 19.16 -12.66
C ASP A 3 25.14 17.77 -13.22
N THR A 4 24.47 16.70 -12.79
CA THR A 4 24.60 15.35 -13.35
C THR A 4 23.27 14.55 -13.32
N PRO A 5 23.08 13.56 -14.23
CA PRO A 5 21.98 12.59 -14.14
C PRO A 5 21.91 11.85 -12.80
N ALA A 6 23.06 11.61 -12.16
CA ALA A 6 23.13 10.98 -10.84
C ALA A 6 22.47 11.84 -9.74
N ALA A 7 22.66 13.16 -9.78
CA ALA A 7 22.01 14.07 -8.83
C ALA A 7 20.49 14.14 -9.04
N LEU A 8 19.99 13.99 -10.27
CA LEU A 8 18.56 13.86 -10.53
C LEU A 8 18.01 12.55 -9.95
N GLU A 9 18.73 11.44 -10.14
CA GLU A 9 18.31 10.13 -9.64
C GLU A 9 18.22 10.12 -8.11
N GLU A 10 19.19 10.68 -7.39
CA GLU A 10 19.15 10.75 -5.92
C GLU A 10 18.00 11.61 -5.40
N ARG A 11 17.65 12.68 -6.11
CA ARG A 11 16.47 13.49 -5.80
C ARG A 11 15.16 12.79 -6.16
N ALA A 12 15.16 11.99 -7.24
CA ALA A 12 14.02 11.16 -7.60
C ALA A 12 13.75 10.09 -6.54
N LYS A 13 14.81 9.45 -6.03
CA LYS A 13 14.73 8.54 -4.88
C LYS A 13 14.20 9.27 -3.66
N GLY A 14 14.78 10.43 -3.33
CA GLY A 14 14.31 11.29 -2.26
C GLY A 14 12.82 11.61 -2.35
N LEU A 15 12.32 11.98 -3.53
CA LEU A 15 10.91 12.28 -3.77
C LEU A 15 10.01 11.08 -3.49
N LEU A 16 10.26 9.91 -4.12
CA LEU A 16 9.39 8.74 -3.98
C LEU A 16 9.46 8.11 -2.60
N ILE A 17 10.66 7.98 -2.03
CA ILE A 17 10.86 7.46 -0.67
C ILE A 17 10.26 8.44 0.34
N GLY A 18 10.46 9.75 0.13
CA GLY A 18 9.89 10.81 0.96
C GLY A 18 8.37 10.71 1.02
N ALA A 19 7.71 10.62 -0.14
CA ALA A 19 6.27 10.42 -0.21
C ALA A 19 5.82 9.19 0.60
N ALA A 20 6.47 8.03 0.39
CA ALA A 20 6.14 6.81 1.11
C ALA A 20 6.38 6.87 2.62
N VAL A 21 7.48 7.52 3.04
CA VAL A 21 7.81 7.72 4.45
C VAL A 21 6.81 8.66 5.12
N GLY A 22 6.44 9.75 4.45
CA GLY A 22 5.46 10.71 4.95
C GLY A 22 4.07 10.09 5.10
N ASP A 23 3.61 9.39 4.07
CA ASP A 23 2.39 8.59 4.10
C ASP A 23 2.41 7.60 5.28
N ALA A 24 3.38 6.69 5.33
CA ALA A 24 3.45 5.65 6.36
C ALA A 24 3.54 6.20 7.81
N LEU A 25 4.12 7.40 7.99
CA LEU A 25 4.21 8.06 9.30
C LEU A 25 2.93 8.80 9.67
N GLY A 26 2.29 9.45 8.69
CA GLY A 26 1.09 10.28 8.88
C GLY A 26 -0.21 9.47 8.92
N TRP A 27 -0.28 8.32 8.23
CA TRP A 27 -1.49 7.49 8.12
C TRP A 27 -2.08 7.03 9.46
N PRO A 28 -1.29 6.54 10.45
CA PRO A 28 -1.86 6.18 11.75
C PRO A 28 -2.42 7.38 12.54
N GLN A 29 -2.05 8.62 12.20
CA GLN A 29 -2.49 9.84 12.88
C GLN A 29 -3.72 10.47 12.22
N GLU A 30 -4.10 9.99 11.02
CA GLU A 30 -5.16 10.57 10.22
C GLU A 30 -6.53 10.29 10.86
N GLN A 31 -7.43 11.28 10.84
CA GLN A 31 -8.73 11.14 11.51
C GLN A 31 -9.57 9.98 10.95
N ARG A 32 -9.40 9.65 9.66
CA ARG A 32 -10.15 8.58 9.00
C ARG A 32 -9.35 7.29 8.83
N SER A 33 -8.17 7.19 9.47
CA SER A 33 -7.31 6.00 9.53
C SER A 33 -8.02 4.71 9.94
N GLN A 34 -9.19 4.83 10.58
CA GLN A 34 -9.95 3.72 11.17
C GLN A 34 -9.20 3.01 12.29
N ILE A 35 -8.23 3.67 12.92
CA ILE A 35 -7.45 3.10 14.02
C ILE A 35 -8.34 2.53 15.13
N VAL A 36 -8.04 1.31 15.56
CA VAL A 36 -8.71 0.66 16.69
C VAL A 36 -8.34 1.41 17.97
N GLY A 37 -9.34 1.74 18.78
CA GLY A 37 -9.19 2.58 19.98
C GLY A 37 -9.37 4.09 19.73
N GLY A 38 -9.48 4.54 18.47
CA GLY A 38 -9.81 5.93 18.15
C GLY A 38 -8.75 6.93 18.62
N ARG A 39 -9.18 8.13 19.05
CA ARG A 39 -8.28 9.26 19.36
C ARG A 39 -7.23 8.95 20.42
N SER A 40 -7.52 8.15 21.43
CA SER A 40 -6.53 7.78 22.44
C SER A 40 -5.37 6.97 21.86
N SER A 41 -5.61 6.23 20.78
CA SER A 41 -4.56 5.52 20.04
C SER A 41 -3.77 6.44 19.10
N GLN A 42 -4.26 7.65 18.81
CA GLN A 42 -3.61 8.66 17.96
C GLN A 42 -2.78 9.65 18.77
N ASP A 43 -3.06 9.79 20.06
CA ASP A 43 -2.35 10.67 20.97
C ASP A 43 -0.97 10.09 21.33
N VAL A 44 -0.06 10.16 20.36
CA VAL A 44 1.33 9.74 20.49
C VAL A 44 2.27 10.93 20.23
N PRO A 45 3.39 11.01 20.96
CA PRO A 45 4.37 12.08 20.74
C PRO A 45 4.96 11.98 19.32
N PRO A 46 5.25 13.12 18.65
CA PRO A 46 5.93 13.12 17.37
C PRO A 46 7.33 12.52 17.46
N GLU A 47 7.55 11.42 16.75
CA GLU A 47 8.83 10.71 16.72
C GLU A 47 9.19 10.24 15.30
N PRO A 48 10.48 10.23 14.92
CA PRO A 48 10.93 9.73 13.62
C PRO A 48 11.01 8.19 13.62
N ALA A 49 9.92 7.54 14.00
CA ALA A 49 9.81 6.09 14.10
C ALA A 49 8.43 5.63 13.63
N PHE A 50 8.40 4.54 12.87
CA PHE A 50 7.15 3.89 12.51
C PHE A 50 6.61 3.05 13.66
N ARG A 51 5.28 2.90 13.70
CA ARG A 51 4.59 2.02 14.64
C ARG A 51 3.71 1.03 13.92
N SER A 52 3.59 -0.17 14.47
CA SER A 52 2.54 -1.11 14.06
C SER A 52 1.24 -0.71 14.76
N TRP A 53 0.12 -0.91 14.10
CA TRP A 53 -1.20 -0.55 14.61
C TRP A 53 -2.27 -1.44 13.99
N VAL A 54 -3.49 -1.36 14.50
CA VAL A 54 -4.64 -2.10 13.95
C VAL A 54 -5.68 -1.08 13.52
N ARG A 55 -6.25 -1.30 12.34
CA ARG A 55 -7.35 -0.50 11.82
C ARG A 55 -8.58 -1.36 11.57
N HIS A 56 -9.73 -0.71 11.50
CA HIS A 56 -10.94 -1.36 11.02
C HIS A 56 -11.00 -1.34 9.49
N GLY A 57 -10.82 -2.51 8.87
CA GLY A 57 -10.99 -2.73 7.44
C GLY A 57 -12.43 -3.04 7.04
N GLY A 58 -12.67 -3.10 5.72
CA GLY A 58 -13.94 -3.53 5.14
C GLY A 58 -15.00 -2.43 5.02
N THR A 59 -16.25 -2.85 4.81
CA THR A 59 -17.40 -1.93 4.71
C THR A 59 -18.10 -1.79 6.05
N ARG A 60 -19.02 -0.82 6.16
CA ARG A 60 -19.91 -0.68 7.34
C ARG A 60 -20.58 -2.00 7.74
N PHE A 61 -20.85 -2.89 6.79
CA PHE A 61 -21.55 -4.15 7.04
C PHE A 61 -20.62 -5.35 7.25
N ASN A 62 -19.38 -5.26 6.77
CA ASN A 62 -18.40 -6.36 6.83
C ASN A 62 -17.08 -5.84 7.40
N ARG A 63 -17.13 -5.32 8.63
CA ARG A 63 -15.95 -4.78 9.33
C ARG A 63 -15.04 -5.93 9.80
N TYR A 64 -13.73 -5.72 9.76
CA TYR A 64 -12.73 -6.64 10.32
C TYR A 64 -11.54 -5.85 10.87
N GLU A 65 -10.69 -6.52 11.64
CA GLU A 65 -9.44 -5.94 12.12
C GLU A 65 -8.32 -6.22 11.12
N ASP A 66 -7.72 -5.14 10.61
CA ASP A 66 -6.62 -5.14 9.67
C ASP A 66 -5.36 -4.67 10.41
N ALA A 67 -4.44 -5.62 10.66
CA ALA A 67 -3.13 -5.29 11.21
C ALA A 67 -2.27 -4.57 10.15
N VAL A 68 -1.74 -3.41 10.54
CA VAL A 68 -0.87 -2.56 9.74
C VAL A 68 0.53 -2.61 10.35
N ASN A 69 1.49 -3.17 9.60
CA ASN A 69 2.88 -3.24 10.05
C ASN A 69 3.53 -1.85 10.06
N ALA A 70 4.50 -1.64 10.95
CA ALA A 70 5.34 -0.46 10.95
C ALA A 70 5.96 -0.22 9.56
N GLY A 71 5.82 1.01 9.04
CA GLY A 71 6.35 1.41 7.74
C GLY A 71 5.44 1.10 6.55
N ALA A 72 4.26 0.51 6.77
CA ALA A 72 3.28 0.29 5.71
C ALA A 72 2.61 1.60 5.28
N TYR A 73 2.50 1.81 3.98
CA TYR A 73 1.93 3.00 3.36
C TYR A 73 0.45 2.82 2.98
N SER A 74 -0.28 3.93 2.77
CA SER A 74 -1.71 4.00 2.44
C SER A 74 -1.98 4.02 0.92
N ASP A 75 -3.19 4.44 0.53
CA ASP A 75 -3.55 4.69 -0.86
C ASP A 75 -2.72 5.76 -1.56
N ASP A 76 -2.18 6.73 -0.81
CA ASP A 76 -1.33 7.79 -1.34
C ASP A 76 -0.14 7.21 -2.11
N THR A 77 0.65 6.39 -1.43
CA THR A 77 1.80 5.72 -2.06
C THR A 77 1.36 4.67 -3.07
N GLN A 78 0.27 3.94 -2.83
CA GLN A 78 -0.22 2.96 -3.81
C GLN A 78 -0.53 3.60 -5.17
N LEU A 79 -1.20 4.75 -5.16
CA LEU A 79 -1.55 5.50 -6.37
C LEU A 79 -0.33 6.21 -6.96
N LEU A 80 0.60 6.72 -6.12
CA LEU A 80 1.89 7.24 -6.59
C LEU A 80 2.66 6.17 -7.38
N LEU A 81 2.73 4.93 -6.86
CA LEU A 81 3.41 3.81 -7.50
C LEU A 81 2.71 3.39 -8.80
N ALA A 82 1.38 3.39 -8.82
CA ALA A 82 0.56 3.12 -10.00
C ALA A 82 0.81 4.14 -11.13
N VAL A 83 0.82 5.44 -10.81
CA VAL A 83 1.17 6.51 -11.75
C VAL A 83 2.63 6.39 -12.19
N GLY A 84 3.52 5.99 -11.29
CA GLY A 84 4.93 5.75 -11.60
C GLY A 84 5.13 4.66 -12.65
N ARG A 85 4.51 3.49 -12.46
CA ARG A 85 4.54 2.40 -13.46
C ARG A 85 3.97 2.85 -14.80
N ALA A 86 2.83 3.53 -14.79
CA ALA A 86 2.27 4.09 -16.02
C ALA A 86 3.23 5.06 -16.71
N CYS A 87 3.90 5.95 -15.98
CA CYS A 87 4.87 6.89 -16.54
C CYS A 87 6.10 6.19 -17.16
N VAL A 88 6.54 5.06 -16.61
CA VAL A 88 7.61 4.23 -17.20
C VAL A 88 7.20 3.70 -18.59
N ALA A 89 5.91 3.49 -18.86
CA ALA A 89 5.38 3.11 -20.18
C ALA A 89 5.44 4.26 -21.23
N GLY A 90 6.06 5.40 -20.91
CA GLY A 90 6.38 6.46 -21.87
C GLY A 90 5.14 7.17 -22.41
N SER A 91 5.00 7.24 -23.74
CA SER A 91 3.86 7.87 -24.41
C SER A 91 2.53 7.15 -24.17
N SER A 92 2.59 5.86 -23.83
CA SER A 92 1.40 5.02 -23.59
C SER A 92 0.87 5.11 -22.15
N TRP A 93 1.45 5.98 -21.32
CA TRP A 93 1.16 6.08 -19.89
C TRP A 93 -0.34 6.23 -19.59
N TRP A 94 -1.06 7.05 -20.37
CA TRP A 94 -2.49 7.29 -20.17
C TRP A 94 -3.30 5.99 -20.25
N GLY A 95 -3.05 5.21 -21.31
CA GLY A 95 -3.73 3.94 -21.54
C GLY A 95 -3.37 2.90 -20.50
N TYR A 96 -2.11 2.88 -20.06
CA TYR A 96 -1.66 1.99 -18.99
C TYR A 96 -2.31 2.34 -17.65
N PHE A 97 -2.37 3.64 -17.32
CA PHE A 97 -2.98 4.10 -16.08
C PHE A 97 -4.49 3.82 -16.05
N THR A 98 -5.23 4.28 -17.06
CA THR A 98 -6.69 4.16 -17.11
C THR A 98 -7.19 2.76 -17.45
N GLY A 99 -6.39 1.96 -18.16
CA GLY A 99 -6.75 0.62 -18.60
C GLY A 99 -6.31 -0.49 -17.67
N ILE A 100 -5.25 -0.31 -16.87
CA ILE A 100 -4.65 -1.39 -16.08
C ILE A 100 -4.51 -0.98 -14.61
N GLU A 101 -3.69 0.03 -14.34
CA GLU A 101 -3.31 0.39 -12.97
C GLU A 101 -4.48 0.85 -12.10
N LEU A 102 -5.22 1.86 -12.57
CA LEU A 102 -6.35 2.43 -11.86
C LEU A 102 -7.52 1.43 -11.73
N PRO A 103 -7.87 0.63 -12.75
CA PRO A 103 -8.85 -0.46 -12.60
C PRO A 103 -8.43 -1.58 -11.63
N ALA A 104 -7.13 -1.91 -11.52
CA ALA A 104 -6.65 -2.95 -10.60
C ALA A 104 -6.59 -2.47 -9.14
N TRP A 105 -6.28 -1.19 -8.93
CA TRP A 105 -6.06 -0.60 -7.60
C TRP A 105 -7.15 -0.89 -6.53
N PRO A 106 -8.47 -0.86 -6.82
CA PRO A 106 -9.51 -1.12 -5.82
C PRO A 106 -9.41 -2.46 -5.08
N ILE A 107 -8.68 -3.43 -5.64
CA ILE A 107 -8.53 -4.79 -5.10
C ILE A 107 -7.54 -4.83 -3.94
N TYR A 108 -6.54 -3.94 -3.96
CA TYR A 108 -5.48 -3.89 -2.95
C TYR A 108 -5.41 -2.54 -2.21
N GLN A 109 -6.35 -1.64 -2.48
CA GLN A 109 -6.42 -0.32 -1.88
C GLN A 109 -6.42 -0.38 -0.34
N ARG A 110 -5.74 0.56 0.32
CA ARG A 110 -5.80 0.72 1.77
C ARG A 110 -5.93 2.18 2.19
N GLY A 111 -7.17 2.65 2.33
CA GLY A 111 -7.44 4.05 2.71
C GLY A 111 -8.19 4.83 1.62
N GLY A 112 -8.34 4.20 0.45
CA GLY A 112 -8.93 4.76 -0.76
C GLY A 112 -10.14 5.66 -0.55
N GLY A 113 -9.97 6.93 -0.95
CA GLY A 113 -11.06 7.90 -0.99
C GLY A 113 -12.22 7.47 -1.90
N ARG A 114 -13.45 7.81 -1.50
CA ARG A 114 -14.68 7.44 -2.24
C ARG A 114 -14.67 7.89 -3.71
N ALA A 115 -14.17 9.09 -4.01
CA ALA A 115 -14.15 9.63 -5.36
C ALA A 115 -13.27 8.77 -6.29
N VAL A 116 -12.06 8.43 -5.84
CA VAL A 116 -11.11 7.59 -6.58
C VAL A 116 -11.66 6.19 -6.79
N LEU A 117 -12.24 5.58 -5.75
CA LEU A 117 -12.85 4.24 -5.85
C LEU A 117 -14.00 4.18 -6.86
N ILE A 118 -14.85 5.22 -6.90
CA ILE A 118 -15.93 5.31 -7.89
C ILE A 118 -15.35 5.46 -9.30
N ALA A 119 -14.35 6.33 -9.46
CA ALA A 119 -13.71 6.54 -10.75
C ALA A 119 -13.01 5.26 -11.27
N ALA A 120 -12.25 4.57 -10.43
CA ALA A 120 -11.60 3.31 -10.77
C ALA A 120 -12.61 2.25 -11.24
N ARG A 121 -13.75 2.13 -10.55
CA ARG A 121 -14.85 1.23 -10.97
C ARG A 121 -15.48 1.65 -12.31
N SER A 122 -15.59 2.95 -12.55
CA SER A 122 -16.05 3.47 -13.85
C SER A 122 -15.13 2.99 -14.98
N TRP A 123 -13.82 3.01 -14.76
CA TRP A 123 -12.84 2.48 -15.71
C TRP A 123 -12.89 0.96 -15.87
N GLN A 124 -13.19 0.19 -14.80
CA GLN A 124 -13.47 -1.25 -14.89
C GLN A 124 -14.69 -1.55 -15.79
N ASP A 125 -15.69 -0.66 -15.77
CA ASP A 125 -16.87 -0.67 -16.63
C ASP A 125 -16.64 -0.02 -18.01
N ARG A 126 -15.38 0.30 -18.35
CA ARG A 126 -14.95 0.94 -19.61
C ARG A 126 -15.65 2.27 -19.93
N THR A 127 -16.10 2.96 -18.88
CA THR A 127 -16.79 4.24 -19.01
C THR A 127 -15.99 5.29 -18.26
N PRO A 128 -15.49 6.35 -18.91
CA PRO A 128 -14.84 7.44 -18.19
C PRO A 128 -15.78 8.05 -17.13
N PRO A 129 -15.28 8.49 -15.96
CA PRO A 129 -16.11 8.95 -14.85
C PRO A 129 -17.05 10.12 -15.19
N TRP A 130 -16.63 11.00 -16.11
CA TRP A 130 -17.44 12.12 -16.58
C TRP A 130 -18.58 11.73 -17.54
N LEU A 131 -18.59 10.48 -18.03
CA LEU A 131 -19.64 9.91 -18.88
C LEU A 131 -20.53 8.91 -18.13
N ALA A 132 -20.38 8.78 -16.81
CA ALA A 132 -21.14 7.84 -16.01
C ALA A 132 -22.65 8.14 -16.08
N GLN A 133 -23.43 7.20 -16.62
CA GLN A 133 -24.88 7.38 -16.86
C GLN A 133 -25.77 7.14 -15.63
N LYS A 134 -25.22 6.57 -14.55
CA LYS A 134 -25.97 6.39 -13.29
C LYS A 134 -26.23 7.76 -12.67
N SER A 135 -27.48 8.01 -12.27
CA SER A 135 -27.92 9.31 -11.79
C SER A 135 -26.99 9.88 -10.71
N ASP A 136 -26.59 11.14 -10.89
CA ASP A 136 -25.70 11.93 -10.03
C ASP A 136 -24.21 11.51 -9.98
N GLN A 137 -23.76 10.46 -10.66
CA GLN A 137 -22.33 10.06 -10.60
C GLN A 137 -21.40 11.05 -11.29
N ALA A 138 -21.72 11.47 -12.52
CA ALA A 138 -20.94 12.49 -13.23
C ALA A 138 -20.89 13.81 -12.45
N LYS A 139 -22.02 14.24 -11.88
CA LYS A 139 -22.09 15.42 -11.00
C LYS A 139 -21.17 15.28 -9.78
N ARG A 140 -21.23 14.15 -9.06
CA ARG A 140 -20.34 13.88 -7.91
C ARG A 140 -18.86 13.87 -8.29
N TYR A 141 -18.53 13.40 -9.50
CA TYR A 141 -17.18 13.47 -10.05
C TYR A 141 -16.72 14.93 -10.25
N PHE A 142 -17.58 15.80 -10.81
CA PHE A 142 -17.28 17.22 -10.95
C PHE A 142 -17.30 18.00 -9.62
N ASP A 143 -17.97 17.48 -8.59
CA ASP A 143 -17.94 18.01 -7.22
C ASP A 143 -16.72 17.49 -6.41
N ALA A 144 -15.93 16.54 -6.94
CA ALA A 144 -14.81 15.93 -6.23
C ALA A 144 -13.55 16.82 -6.24
N GLY A 145 -13.41 17.69 -5.24
CA GLY A 145 -12.30 18.65 -5.07
C GLY A 145 -11.16 18.22 -4.14
N ALA A 146 -11.06 16.93 -3.82
CA ALA A 146 -10.09 16.43 -2.86
C ALA A 146 -8.65 16.35 -3.40
N ASN A 147 -7.68 16.15 -2.51
CA ASN A 147 -6.23 16.08 -2.77
C ASN A 147 -5.74 14.79 -3.44
N GLY A 148 -6.66 13.85 -3.74
CA GLY A 148 -6.32 12.55 -4.31
C GLY A 148 -5.48 12.57 -5.60
N VAL A 149 -5.55 13.66 -6.37
CA VAL A 149 -4.68 13.88 -7.54
C VAL A 149 -3.28 14.36 -7.13
N ALA A 150 -3.21 15.31 -6.19
CA ALA A 150 -1.95 15.91 -5.78
C ALA A 150 -1.01 14.91 -5.12
N MET A 151 -1.54 13.96 -4.33
CA MET A 151 -0.76 12.97 -3.60
C MET A 151 0.02 11.98 -4.50
N ARG A 152 -0.40 11.81 -5.76
CA ARG A 152 0.15 10.78 -6.67
C ARG A 152 0.94 11.32 -7.87
N ILE A 153 1.09 12.64 -7.99
CA ILE A 153 1.54 13.27 -9.25
C ILE A 153 3.07 13.38 -9.41
N GLY A 154 3.83 13.00 -8.39
CA GLY A 154 5.30 13.07 -8.38
C GLY A 154 5.99 12.45 -9.61
N PRO A 155 5.57 11.28 -10.12
CA PRO A 155 6.18 10.66 -11.29
C PRO A 155 6.09 11.51 -12.56
N HIS A 156 5.02 12.30 -12.72
CA HIS A 156 4.91 13.23 -13.85
C HIS A 156 5.99 14.31 -13.78
N ALA A 157 6.23 14.88 -12.60
CA ALA A 157 7.29 15.86 -12.40
C ALA A 157 8.68 15.30 -12.76
N LEU A 158 8.92 14.03 -12.44
CA LEU A 158 10.17 13.32 -12.79
C LEU A 158 10.34 13.13 -14.30
N VAL A 159 9.36 12.53 -14.99
CA VAL A 159 9.51 12.22 -16.43
C VAL A 159 9.54 13.46 -17.31
N THR A 160 9.02 14.59 -16.85
CA THR A 160 9.10 15.90 -17.53
C THR A 160 10.18 16.81 -16.95
N ALA A 161 11.03 16.33 -16.03
CA ALA A 161 12.06 17.16 -15.41
C ALA A 161 13.03 17.73 -16.46
N ALA A 162 13.29 16.96 -17.52
CA ALA A 162 14.17 17.36 -18.62
C ALA A 162 13.52 18.30 -19.65
N ASP A 163 12.21 18.50 -19.59
CA ASP A 163 11.50 19.36 -20.55
C ASP A 163 11.90 20.83 -20.35
N ALA A 164 11.85 21.63 -21.42
CA ALA A 164 12.29 23.03 -21.37
C ALA A 164 11.42 23.90 -20.44
N ASP A 165 10.10 23.68 -20.45
CA ASP A 165 9.13 24.37 -19.61
C ASP A 165 8.21 23.40 -18.87
N SER A 166 7.29 23.92 -18.05
CA SER A 166 6.36 23.12 -17.26
C SER A 166 5.06 22.78 -17.98
N LYS A 167 4.86 23.17 -19.26
CA LYS A 167 3.57 22.96 -19.94
C LYS A 167 3.25 21.50 -20.17
N SER A 168 4.27 20.71 -20.54
CA SER A 168 4.17 19.24 -20.67
C SER A 168 3.77 18.60 -19.34
N LEU A 169 4.39 19.04 -18.24
CA LEU A 169 4.02 18.62 -16.88
C LEU A 169 2.55 18.94 -16.59
N VAL A 170 2.16 20.21 -16.75
CA VAL A 170 0.80 20.68 -16.47
C VAL A 170 -0.24 19.88 -17.27
N ARG A 171 0.02 19.66 -18.57
CA ARG A 171 -0.85 18.83 -19.42
C ARG A 171 -1.01 17.42 -18.85
N ARG A 172 0.09 16.74 -18.53
CA ARG A 172 0.04 15.38 -17.97
C ARG A 172 -0.67 15.32 -16.62
N VAL A 173 -0.49 16.34 -15.77
CA VAL A 173 -1.17 16.43 -14.47
C VAL A 173 -2.68 16.59 -14.62
N ILE A 174 -3.12 17.43 -15.56
CA ILE A 174 -4.56 17.59 -15.84
C ILE A 174 -5.14 16.31 -16.42
N GLU A 175 -4.43 15.70 -17.39
CA GLU A 175 -4.78 14.40 -17.94
C GLU A 175 -4.94 13.34 -16.81
N ASP A 176 -3.94 13.16 -15.95
CA ASP A 176 -4.03 12.24 -14.80
C ASP A 176 -5.20 12.61 -13.88
N GLY A 177 -5.34 13.90 -13.53
CA GLY A 177 -6.33 14.35 -12.57
C GLY A 177 -7.75 14.01 -12.97
N VAL A 178 -8.13 14.25 -14.22
CA VAL A 178 -9.48 13.98 -14.72
C VAL A 178 -9.83 12.50 -14.80
N THR A 179 -8.85 11.60 -14.65
CA THR A 179 -9.15 10.17 -14.52
C THR A 179 -9.93 9.85 -13.24
N THR A 180 -9.92 10.75 -12.24
CA THR A 180 -10.55 10.52 -10.91
C THR A 180 -11.32 11.71 -10.35
N HIS A 181 -10.91 12.94 -10.63
CA HIS A 181 -11.49 14.15 -10.05
C HIS A 181 -11.81 15.18 -11.12
N GLY A 182 -13.04 15.69 -11.12
CA GLY A 182 -13.49 16.69 -12.09
C GLY A 182 -13.44 18.13 -11.60
N HIS A 183 -13.22 18.34 -10.30
CA HIS A 183 -13.33 19.66 -9.70
C HIS A 183 -12.02 20.45 -9.80
N PRO A 184 -12.04 21.75 -10.16
CA PRO A 184 -10.82 22.57 -10.29
C PRO A 184 -9.91 22.61 -9.06
N ARG A 185 -10.44 22.58 -7.82
CA ARG A 185 -9.59 22.48 -6.60
C ARG A 185 -8.67 21.26 -6.57
N ALA A 186 -9.13 20.10 -7.05
CA ALA A 186 -8.30 18.90 -7.09
C ALA A 186 -7.19 19.05 -8.15
N LEU A 187 -7.58 19.48 -9.35
CA LEU A 187 -6.70 19.65 -10.50
C LEU A 187 -5.65 20.75 -10.27
N LEU A 188 -6.08 21.92 -9.81
CA LEU A 188 -5.19 23.06 -9.57
C LEU A 188 -4.22 22.78 -8.42
N GLY A 189 -4.68 22.15 -7.34
CA GLY A 189 -3.79 21.71 -6.24
C GLY A 189 -2.69 20.76 -6.74
N ALA A 190 -3.05 19.80 -7.59
CA ALA A 190 -2.08 18.89 -8.19
C ALA A 190 -1.09 19.60 -9.12
N VAL A 191 -1.55 20.54 -9.95
CA VAL A 191 -0.68 21.34 -10.83
C VAL A 191 0.34 22.13 -10.00
N ILE A 192 -0.11 22.81 -8.94
CA ILE A 192 0.77 23.58 -8.06
C ILE A 192 1.81 22.67 -7.40
N HIS A 193 1.39 21.54 -6.85
CA HIS A 193 2.31 20.59 -6.22
C HIS A 193 3.33 20.03 -7.23
N ALA A 194 2.89 19.70 -8.44
CA ALA A 194 3.75 19.20 -9.50
C ALA A 194 4.80 20.24 -9.94
N ILE A 195 4.40 21.51 -10.13
CA ILE A 195 5.34 22.59 -10.44
C ILE A 195 6.35 22.76 -9.30
N ALA A 196 5.90 22.72 -8.03
CA ALA A 196 6.79 22.82 -6.88
C ALA A 196 7.80 21.66 -6.83
N LEU A 197 7.36 20.43 -7.10
CA LEU A 197 8.24 19.26 -7.20
C LEU A 197 9.25 19.42 -8.34
N ARG A 198 8.82 19.88 -9.54
CA ARG A 198 9.73 20.11 -10.66
C ARG A 198 10.77 21.18 -10.32
N SER A 199 10.37 22.29 -9.71
CA SER A 199 11.30 23.32 -9.25
C SER A 199 12.27 22.76 -8.20
N ALA A 200 11.78 21.96 -7.26
CA ALA A 200 12.60 21.31 -6.25
C ALA A 200 13.66 20.35 -6.84
N LEU A 201 13.25 19.54 -7.83
CA LEU A 201 14.10 18.59 -8.55
C LEU A 201 15.20 19.30 -9.36
N LEU A 202 14.89 20.46 -9.95
CA LEU A 202 15.78 21.18 -10.87
C LEU A 202 16.68 22.23 -10.21
N ARG A 203 16.41 22.60 -8.95
CA ARG A 203 17.16 23.61 -8.21
C ARG A 203 18.66 23.29 -8.12
N GLN A 204 19.51 24.30 -8.22
CA GLN A 204 20.93 24.18 -7.90
C GLN A 204 21.22 24.77 -6.52
N GLY A 205 22.13 24.15 -5.77
CA GLY A 205 22.53 24.63 -4.45
C GLY A 205 21.47 24.47 -3.34
N THR A 206 21.70 25.20 -2.25
CA THR A 206 20.87 25.19 -1.05
C THR A 206 19.57 25.98 -1.28
N MET A 207 18.44 25.40 -0.92
CA MET A 207 17.15 26.07 -0.99
C MET A 207 17.09 27.26 -0.03
N GLN A 208 16.76 28.44 -0.54
CA GLN A 208 16.54 29.63 0.26
C GLN A 208 15.16 29.61 0.93
N TYR A 209 15.07 30.32 2.05
CA TYR A 209 13.81 30.50 2.76
C TYR A 209 12.79 31.24 1.87
N GLY A 210 11.62 30.64 1.63
CA GLY A 210 10.59 31.21 0.76
C GLY A 210 10.70 30.83 -0.73
N GLU A 211 11.80 30.23 -1.18
CA GLU A 211 12.13 30.06 -2.61
C GLU A 211 11.03 29.35 -3.40
N LEU A 212 10.57 28.18 -2.95
CA LEU A 212 9.54 27.41 -3.66
C LEU A 212 8.21 28.18 -3.77
N ILE A 213 7.89 29.06 -2.82
CA ILE A 213 6.67 29.87 -2.89
C ILE A 213 6.83 30.98 -3.92
N SER A 214 7.99 31.63 -3.97
CA SER A 214 8.30 32.59 -5.01
C SER A 214 8.22 31.96 -6.41
N GLU A 215 8.75 30.74 -6.58
CA GLU A 215 8.64 29.99 -7.83
C GLU A 215 7.18 29.76 -8.25
N ILE A 216 6.32 29.31 -7.33
CA ILE A 216 4.88 29.11 -7.62
C ILE A 216 4.17 30.41 -7.94
N VAL A 217 4.44 31.48 -7.18
CA VAL A 217 3.82 32.80 -7.41
C VAL A 217 4.19 33.34 -8.78
N ASN A 218 5.45 33.15 -9.21
CA ASN A 218 5.96 33.62 -10.50
C ASN A 218 5.59 32.72 -11.69
N SER A 219 5.16 31.49 -11.44
CA SER A 219 4.72 30.55 -12.50
C SER A 219 3.34 30.95 -13.02
N ASN A 220 3.17 31.04 -14.33
CA ASN A 220 1.89 31.46 -14.95
C ASN A 220 1.03 30.28 -15.42
N GLU A 221 1.62 29.09 -15.57
CA GLU A 221 1.00 27.95 -16.22
C GLU A 221 -0.22 27.42 -15.47
N TRP A 222 -0.24 27.54 -14.14
CA TRP A 222 -1.39 27.12 -13.33
C TRP A 222 -2.58 28.10 -13.40
N ARG A 223 -2.35 29.33 -13.92
CA ARG A 223 -3.38 30.36 -14.15
C ARG A 223 -3.97 30.28 -15.57
N ASP A 224 -3.24 29.69 -16.51
CA ASP A 224 -3.60 29.62 -17.94
C ASP A 224 -4.74 28.63 -18.18
N VAL A 225 -5.98 29.13 -18.14
CA VAL A 225 -7.18 28.31 -18.37
C VAL A 225 -7.20 27.64 -19.76
N ASP A 226 -6.59 28.25 -20.78
CA ASP A 226 -6.59 27.69 -22.12
C ASP A 226 -5.63 26.50 -22.22
N LEU A 227 -4.48 26.55 -21.52
CA LEU A 227 -3.59 25.39 -21.38
C LEU A 227 -4.31 24.22 -20.73
N ILE A 228 -5.07 24.49 -19.66
CA ILE A 228 -5.81 23.47 -18.90
C ILE A 228 -6.96 22.90 -19.74
N ALA A 229 -7.75 23.76 -20.41
CA ALA A 229 -8.87 23.35 -21.26
C ALA A 229 -8.41 22.52 -22.48
N ARG A 230 -7.19 22.75 -23.01
CA ARG A 230 -6.61 21.93 -24.08
C ARG A 230 -6.08 20.57 -23.61
N ALA A 231 -5.84 20.41 -22.30
CA ALA A 231 -5.32 19.17 -21.73
C ALA A 231 -6.42 18.16 -21.40
N VAL A 232 -7.66 18.60 -21.15
CA VAL A 232 -8.76 17.68 -20.83
C VAL A 232 -9.21 16.88 -22.07
N PRO A 233 -9.70 15.63 -21.89
CA PRO A 233 -10.21 14.81 -22.98
C PRO A 233 -11.39 15.44 -23.73
N ALA A 234 -11.58 15.02 -24.98
CA ALA A 234 -12.71 15.45 -25.79
C ALA A 234 -14.06 15.13 -25.12
N GLY A 235 -15.02 16.05 -25.21
CA GLY A 235 -16.34 15.91 -24.58
C GLY A 235 -16.37 16.22 -23.09
N TRP A 236 -15.22 16.40 -22.43
CA TRP A 236 -15.16 16.60 -20.98
C TRP A 236 -15.73 17.96 -20.55
N LEU A 237 -15.40 19.04 -21.28
CA LEU A 237 -15.88 20.40 -20.97
C LEU A 237 -17.40 20.49 -21.15
N GLU A 238 -17.94 19.87 -22.20
CA GLU A 238 -19.37 19.77 -22.45
C GLU A 238 -20.08 19.04 -21.32
N GLN A 239 -19.50 17.93 -20.83
CA GLN A 239 -20.04 17.18 -19.69
C GLN A 239 -19.95 17.97 -18.38
N HIS A 240 -18.90 18.77 -18.18
CA HIS A 240 -18.81 19.68 -17.04
C HIS A 240 -19.98 20.66 -17.04
N VAL A 241 -20.21 21.35 -18.16
CA VAL A 241 -21.30 22.32 -18.30
C VAL A 241 -22.65 21.64 -18.10
N TYR A 242 -22.86 20.47 -18.71
CA TYR A 242 -24.09 19.70 -18.57
C TYR A 242 -24.36 19.27 -17.12
N SER A 243 -23.34 18.79 -16.41
CA SER A 243 -23.49 18.22 -15.06
C SER A 243 -23.55 19.28 -13.95
N THR A 244 -22.86 20.41 -14.12
CA THR A 244 -22.72 21.44 -13.09
C THR A 244 -23.58 22.68 -13.35
N GLY A 245 -24.04 22.89 -14.58
CA GLY A 245 -24.71 24.11 -15.02
C GLY A 245 -23.78 25.34 -15.06
N GLN A 246 -22.46 25.15 -14.94
CA GLN A 246 -21.47 26.24 -14.93
C GLN A 246 -20.37 26.01 -15.96
N SER A 247 -19.84 27.11 -16.51
CA SER A 247 -18.63 27.07 -17.34
C SER A 247 -17.43 26.63 -16.52
N PHE A 248 -16.58 25.78 -17.11
CA PHE A 248 -15.35 25.33 -16.49
C PHE A 248 -14.39 26.50 -16.27
N GLU A 249 -14.29 27.41 -17.23
CA GLU A 249 -13.42 28.59 -17.18
C GLU A 249 -13.76 29.49 -16.01
N LYS A 250 -15.06 29.72 -15.77
CA LYS A 250 -15.53 30.49 -14.61
C LYS A 250 -15.14 29.80 -13.30
N ARG A 251 -15.34 28.48 -13.20
CA ARG A 251 -15.00 27.72 -11.97
C ARG A 251 -13.49 27.66 -11.75
N TRP A 252 -12.71 27.51 -12.82
CA TRP A 252 -11.24 27.56 -12.78
C TRP A 252 -10.76 28.91 -12.25
N LYS A 253 -11.26 30.01 -12.82
CA LYS A 253 -10.91 31.36 -12.36
C LYS A 253 -11.22 31.58 -10.88
N GLN A 254 -12.40 31.17 -10.40
CA GLN A 254 -12.73 31.24 -8.98
C GLN A 254 -11.73 30.48 -8.11
N THR A 255 -11.29 29.32 -8.57
CA THR A 255 -10.33 28.48 -7.84
C THR A 255 -8.92 29.09 -7.86
N VAL A 256 -8.54 29.73 -8.96
CA VAL A 256 -7.31 30.55 -9.04
C VAL A 256 -7.37 31.69 -8.03
N ASP A 257 -8.47 32.45 -8.01
CA ASP A 257 -8.65 33.57 -7.07
C ASP A 257 -8.60 33.06 -5.58
N GLU A 258 -9.16 31.88 -5.29
CA GLU A 258 -9.02 31.21 -3.98
C GLU A 258 -7.56 30.88 -3.64
N VAL A 259 -6.80 30.31 -4.59
CA VAL A 259 -5.38 29.97 -4.40
C VAL A 259 -4.52 31.21 -4.17
N GLU A 260 -4.78 32.32 -4.86
CA GLU A 260 -4.05 33.58 -4.65
C GLU A 260 -4.18 34.06 -3.20
N ILE A 261 -5.37 33.90 -2.60
CA ILE A 261 -5.60 34.23 -1.19
C ILE A 261 -4.78 33.30 -0.28
N LEU A 262 -4.76 31.99 -0.56
CA LEU A 262 -3.95 31.03 0.20
C LEU A 262 -2.45 31.34 0.10
N LEU A 263 -1.96 31.68 -1.09
CA LEU A 263 -0.56 32.09 -1.33
C LEU A 263 -0.21 33.38 -0.58
N ALA A 264 -1.11 34.37 -0.55
CA ALA A 264 -0.92 35.60 0.22
C ALA A 264 -0.81 35.34 1.73
N THR A 265 -1.62 34.40 2.26
CA THR A 265 -1.58 33.99 3.67
C THR A 265 -0.22 33.41 4.04
N ILE A 266 0.31 32.44 3.26
CA ILE A 266 1.62 31.83 3.57
C ILE A 266 2.78 32.81 3.38
N ARG A 267 2.70 33.71 2.39
CA ARG A 267 3.72 34.75 2.17
C ARG A 267 3.83 35.69 3.37
N THR A 268 2.68 36.16 3.85
CA THR A 268 2.61 37.03 5.04
C THR A 268 3.22 36.35 6.26
N SER A 269 3.01 35.04 6.41
CA SER A 269 3.60 34.26 7.51
C SER A 269 5.12 34.13 7.36
N ILE A 270 5.61 33.85 6.15
CA ILE A 270 7.04 33.74 5.85
C ILE A 270 7.79 35.05 6.05
N GLU A 271 7.20 36.18 5.69
CA GLU A 271 7.78 37.51 5.91
C GLU A 271 8.00 37.82 7.41
N ARG A 272 7.27 37.16 8.31
CA ARG A 272 7.45 37.26 9.77
C ARG A 272 8.57 36.36 10.32
N ALA A 273 9.16 35.51 9.47
CA ALA A 273 10.28 34.62 9.75
C ALA A 273 10.16 33.89 11.10
N ALA A 274 11.05 34.15 12.07
CA ALA A 274 11.08 33.46 13.36
C ALA A 274 9.84 33.70 14.23
N PHE A 275 9.04 34.74 13.94
CA PHE A 275 7.79 35.03 14.65
C PHE A 275 6.55 34.46 13.96
N SER A 276 6.72 33.59 12.96
CA SER A 276 5.61 32.94 12.27
C SER A 276 4.88 31.95 13.19
N ASP A 277 3.56 32.11 13.31
CA ASP A 277 2.69 31.10 13.92
C ASP A 277 2.32 30.06 12.85
N ASP A 278 3.04 28.93 12.86
CA ASP A 278 2.83 27.86 11.90
C ASP A 278 1.43 27.23 12.05
N ILE A 279 0.91 27.09 13.28
CA ILE A 279 -0.41 26.51 13.52
C ILE A 279 -1.50 27.48 13.07
N GLY A 280 -1.43 28.74 13.48
CA GLY A 280 -2.37 29.77 13.04
C GLY A 280 -2.38 29.97 11.52
N THR A 281 -1.22 29.82 10.86
CA THR A 281 -1.13 29.85 9.39
C THR A 281 -1.88 28.66 8.77
N LEU A 282 -1.63 27.44 9.25
CA LEU A 282 -2.31 26.23 8.75
C LEU A 282 -3.82 26.26 9.02
N GLU A 283 -4.24 26.83 10.14
CA GLU A 283 -5.65 27.08 10.46
C GLU A 283 -6.28 28.06 9.46
N ALA A 284 -5.59 29.17 9.16
CA ALA A 284 -6.04 30.15 8.18
C ALA A 284 -6.11 29.59 6.75
N LEU A 285 -5.31 28.57 6.42
CA LEU A 285 -5.43 27.82 5.17
C LEU A 285 -6.63 26.87 5.15
N GLY A 286 -7.20 26.52 6.31
CA GLY A 286 -8.30 25.57 6.44
C GLY A 286 -7.85 24.11 6.67
N CYS A 287 -6.61 23.87 7.07
CA CYS A 287 -6.07 22.51 7.27
C CYS A 287 -6.80 21.72 8.36
N PHE A 288 -7.46 22.40 9.30
CA PHE A 288 -8.16 21.77 10.43
C PHE A 288 -9.69 21.75 10.27
N ASP A 289 -10.22 22.28 9.15
CA ASP A 289 -11.65 22.22 8.86
C ASP A 289 -12.00 20.86 8.23
N SER A 290 -12.68 19.99 8.98
CA SER A 290 -13.15 18.67 8.51
C SER A 290 -13.96 18.65 7.20
N LYS A 291 -14.48 19.80 6.74
CA LYS A 291 -15.20 19.93 5.46
C LYS A 291 -14.27 20.22 4.28
N GLN A 292 -13.06 20.72 4.54
CA GLN A 292 -12.17 21.29 3.53
C GLN A 292 -10.72 20.80 3.66
N ASN A 293 -10.33 20.16 4.77
CA ASN A 293 -8.96 19.75 5.05
C ASN A 293 -8.37 18.83 3.98
N GLY A 294 -9.19 17.95 3.38
CA GLY A 294 -8.79 17.12 2.24
C GLY A 294 -8.85 17.82 0.88
N SER A 295 -9.04 19.14 0.79
CA SER A 295 -9.08 19.88 -0.48
C SER A 295 -7.71 19.87 -1.16
N GLY A 296 -7.68 19.67 -2.48
CA GLY A 296 -6.44 19.65 -3.25
C GLY A 296 -5.62 20.94 -3.14
N THR A 297 -6.28 22.10 -3.23
CA THR A 297 -5.58 23.41 -3.11
C THR A 297 -5.05 23.65 -1.70
N ILE A 298 -5.83 23.33 -0.67
CA ILE A 298 -5.41 23.54 0.73
C ILE A 298 -4.20 22.67 1.04
N THR A 299 -4.27 21.38 0.72
CA THR A 299 -3.18 20.43 0.99
C THR A 299 -1.91 20.80 0.21
N ALA A 300 -2.04 21.19 -1.07
CA ALA A 300 -0.91 21.62 -1.88
C ALA A 300 -0.22 22.87 -1.29
N ILE A 301 -0.99 23.89 -0.92
CA ILE A 301 -0.44 25.13 -0.35
C ILE A 301 0.14 24.90 1.05
N ALA A 302 -0.51 24.09 1.88
CA ALA A 302 0.01 23.71 3.20
C ALA A 302 1.32 22.92 3.10
N SER A 303 1.42 21.98 2.16
CA SER A 303 2.64 21.20 1.93
C SER A 303 3.80 22.09 1.48
N LEU A 304 3.52 23.04 0.59
CA LEU A 304 4.47 24.03 0.10
C LEU A 304 5.00 24.91 1.24
N TYR A 305 4.09 25.39 2.11
CA TYR A 305 4.44 26.17 3.28
C TYR A 305 5.35 25.39 4.24
N LEU A 306 4.94 24.18 4.64
CA LEU A 306 5.69 23.36 5.58
C LEU A 306 7.06 22.94 5.05
N ALA A 307 7.15 22.51 3.78
CA ALA A 307 8.43 22.15 3.15
C ALA A 307 9.36 23.36 3.09
N THR A 308 8.85 24.54 2.75
CA THR A 308 9.64 25.77 2.69
C THR A 308 10.14 26.19 4.09
N ARG A 309 9.30 26.09 5.11
CA ARG A 309 9.63 26.37 6.51
C ARG A 309 10.70 25.41 7.04
N ALA A 310 10.65 24.15 6.61
CA ALA A 310 11.50 23.08 7.10
C ALA A 310 12.71 22.78 6.22
N ALA A 311 13.01 23.58 5.20
CA ALA A 311 14.11 23.30 4.26
C ALA A 311 15.49 23.13 4.96
N ALA A 312 15.74 23.79 6.08
CA ALA A 312 16.98 23.59 6.86
C ALA A 312 16.91 22.41 7.85
N GLN A 313 15.70 21.94 8.19
CA GLN A 313 15.44 20.90 9.17
C GLN A 313 14.31 19.97 8.67
N PRO A 314 14.57 19.17 7.62
CA PRO A 314 13.51 18.44 6.91
C PRO A 314 12.77 17.44 7.80
N MET A 315 13.48 16.78 8.74
CA MET A 315 12.86 15.88 9.71
C MET A 315 11.82 16.58 10.60
N THR A 316 12.12 17.80 11.07
CA THR A 316 11.17 18.58 11.87
C THR A 316 9.92 18.93 11.07
N GLY A 317 10.07 19.24 9.78
CA GLY A 317 8.93 19.50 8.88
C GLY A 317 8.05 18.29 8.67
N LEU A 318 8.68 17.13 8.42
CA LEU A 318 7.99 15.85 8.29
C LEU A 318 7.19 15.50 9.55
N LEU A 319 7.84 15.55 10.73
CA LEU A 319 7.18 15.24 12.00
C LEU A 319 6.04 16.21 12.30
N ARG A 320 6.21 17.49 11.95
CA ARG A 320 5.10 18.44 12.07
C ARG A 320 3.95 17.99 11.19
N ALA A 321 4.17 17.78 9.89
CA ALA A 321 3.13 17.40 8.95
C ALA A 321 2.39 16.11 9.36
N ALA A 322 3.13 15.07 9.76
CA ALA A 322 2.59 13.75 10.07
C ALA A 322 1.78 13.70 11.38
N PHE A 323 1.99 14.64 12.31
CA PHE A 323 1.35 14.65 13.63
C PHE A 323 0.45 15.89 13.84
N LEU A 324 0.04 16.58 12.77
CA LEU A 324 -0.90 17.69 12.86
C LEU A 324 -2.31 17.21 13.18
N GLU A 325 -2.78 17.50 14.38
CA GLU A 325 -4.12 17.11 14.80
C GLU A 325 -5.19 17.70 13.86
N LYS A 326 -6.15 16.87 13.44
CA LYS A 326 -7.29 17.24 12.57
C LYS A 326 -6.95 17.58 11.12
N ALA A 327 -5.68 17.49 10.74
CA ALA A 327 -5.26 17.54 9.35
C ALA A 327 -5.43 16.18 8.66
N ASP A 328 -5.28 16.19 7.34
CA ASP A 328 -5.13 15.01 6.49
C ASP A 328 -3.66 14.59 6.49
N THR A 329 -3.25 13.90 7.56
CA THR A 329 -1.84 13.84 7.97
C THR A 329 -0.97 12.96 7.09
N ASP A 330 -1.49 11.85 6.55
CA ASP A 330 -0.78 11.03 5.55
C ASP A 330 -0.49 11.83 4.29
N THR A 331 -1.52 12.41 3.66
CA THR A 331 -1.33 13.15 2.42
C THR A 331 -0.48 14.39 2.60
N LEU A 332 -0.71 15.16 3.66
CA LEU A 332 0.11 16.34 3.94
C LEU A 332 1.57 15.95 4.20
N ALA A 333 1.84 14.92 4.99
CA ALA A 333 3.19 14.46 5.27
C ALA A 333 3.88 13.87 4.04
N SER A 334 3.16 13.08 3.24
CA SER A 334 3.62 12.56 1.95
C SER A 334 4.07 13.68 1.02
N MET A 335 3.24 14.71 0.84
CA MET A 335 3.54 15.86 -0.01
C MET A 335 4.68 16.74 0.53
N VAL A 336 4.77 16.92 1.85
CA VAL A 336 5.89 17.66 2.47
C VAL A 336 7.21 16.90 2.30
N ALA A 337 7.22 15.60 2.60
CA ALA A 337 8.41 14.78 2.50
C ALA A 337 8.83 14.54 1.04
N SER A 338 7.91 14.50 0.08
CA SER A 338 8.25 14.42 -1.34
C SER A 338 8.94 15.69 -1.85
N LEU A 339 8.49 16.88 -1.42
CA LEU A 339 9.15 18.15 -1.70
C LEU A 339 10.54 18.22 -1.07
N LEU A 340 10.65 17.90 0.22
CA LEU A 340 11.95 17.89 0.93
C LEU A 340 12.88 16.81 0.38
N GLY A 341 12.37 15.67 -0.04
CA GLY A 341 13.11 14.61 -0.70
C GLY A 341 13.61 15.01 -2.09
N ALA A 342 12.78 15.69 -2.88
CA ALA A 342 13.20 16.31 -4.14
C ALA A 342 14.27 17.38 -3.92
N VAL A 343 14.30 18.01 -2.73
CA VAL A 343 15.29 19.02 -2.37
C VAL A 343 16.63 18.39 -1.96
N HIS A 344 16.58 17.46 -1.02
CA HIS A 344 17.73 16.98 -0.24
C HIS A 344 18.17 15.55 -0.56
N GLY A 345 17.48 14.85 -1.46
CA GLY A 345 17.65 13.40 -1.61
C GLY A 345 17.03 12.63 -0.44
N SER A 346 17.46 11.38 -0.25
CA SER A 346 16.85 10.47 0.73
C SER A 346 17.55 10.40 2.10
N ASP A 347 18.79 10.86 2.20
CA ASP A 347 19.66 10.62 3.36
C ASP A 347 19.10 11.18 4.68
N TRP A 348 18.45 12.34 4.64
CA TRP A 348 17.93 13.01 5.84
C TRP A 348 16.84 12.21 6.57
N MET A 349 16.20 11.24 5.89
CA MET A 349 15.18 10.37 6.47
C MET A 349 15.77 9.24 7.33
N ASN A 350 17.09 9.03 7.31
CA ASN A 350 17.80 8.08 8.16
C ASN A 350 17.16 6.67 8.18
N GLY A 351 16.80 6.18 9.37
CA GLY A 351 16.22 4.85 9.57
C GLY A 351 14.85 4.68 8.92
N LEU A 352 14.06 5.74 8.79
CA LEU A 352 12.73 5.69 8.17
C LEU A 352 12.82 5.27 6.70
N ALA A 353 13.77 5.84 5.96
CA ALA A 353 14.02 5.45 4.58
C ALA A 353 14.49 3.99 4.43
N LYS A 354 14.91 3.30 5.48
CA LYS A 354 15.27 1.87 5.39
C LYS A 354 14.12 0.94 5.78
N GLN A 355 13.16 1.45 6.54
CA GLN A 355 12.10 0.66 7.16
C GLN A 355 10.75 0.79 6.43
N VAL A 356 10.60 1.78 5.55
CA VAL A 356 9.37 1.96 4.77
C VAL A 356 9.13 0.76 3.86
N GLN A 357 7.86 0.38 3.70
CA GLN A 357 7.43 -0.71 2.84
C GLN A 357 7.94 -0.51 1.40
N ASP A 358 8.35 -1.62 0.76
CA ASP A 358 8.78 -1.68 -0.64
C ASP A 358 9.95 -0.76 -0.98
N ARG A 359 10.83 -0.52 0.00
CA ARG A 359 11.98 0.37 -0.13
C ARG A 359 12.81 0.14 -1.41
N GLN A 360 13.15 -1.11 -1.71
CA GLN A 360 13.96 -1.44 -2.88
C GLN A 360 13.21 -1.23 -4.21
N TYR A 361 11.91 -1.46 -4.22
CA TYR A 361 11.06 -1.18 -5.37
C TYR A 361 10.96 0.33 -5.63
N LEU A 362 10.82 1.15 -4.58
CA LEU A 362 10.85 2.62 -4.69
C LEU A 362 12.14 3.14 -5.33
N ASP A 363 13.31 2.58 -4.97
CA ASP A 363 14.59 2.90 -5.62
C ASP A 363 14.56 2.57 -7.11
N THR A 364 14.12 1.35 -7.44
CA THR A 364 14.10 0.85 -8.81
C THR A 364 13.16 1.66 -9.69
N LEU A 365 12.01 2.06 -9.16
CA LEU A 365 11.05 2.91 -9.84
C LEU A 365 11.61 4.33 -10.04
N ALA A 366 12.24 4.94 -9.02
CA ALA A 366 12.88 6.25 -9.14
C ALA A 366 13.95 6.27 -10.24
N ALA A 367 14.80 5.24 -10.28
CA ALA A 367 15.82 5.09 -11.32
C ALA A 367 15.19 4.90 -12.70
N SER A 368 14.09 4.13 -12.80
CA SER A 368 13.37 3.92 -14.06
C SER A 368 12.73 5.20 -14.60
N LEU A 369 12.06 5.97 -13.75
CA LEU A 369 11.48 7.27 -14.11
C LEU A 369 12.55 8.28 -14.50
N THR A 370 13.69 8.29 -13.82
CA THR A 370 14.85 9.13 -14.18
C THR A 370 15.40 8.75 -15.55
N ARG A 371 15.50 7.45 -15.85
CA ARG A 371 15.88 6.98 -17.20
C ARG A 371 14.84 7.38 -18.26
N THR A 372 13.55 7.35 -17.96
CA THR A 372 12.52 7.86 -18.88
C THR A 372 12.68 9.36 -19.14
N ALA A 373 13.01 10.15 -18.10
CA ALA A 373 13.28 11.58 -18.23
C ALA A 373 14.53 11.86 -19.09
N VAL A 374 15.62 11.12 -18.84
CA VAL A 374 16.91 11.30 -19.51
C VAL A 374 16.96 10.65 -20.90
N GLY A 375 16.20 9.58 -21.14
CA GLY A 375 16.11 8.84 -22.40
C GLY A 375 15.45 9.63 -23.54
N ASN A 376 14.79 10.76 -23.22
CA ASN A 376 14.47 11.82 -24.19
C ASN A 376 15.73 12.58 -24.70
N TYR A 377 16.93 12.24 -24.20
CA TYR A 377 18.24 12.72 -24.64
C TYR A 377 19.18 11.51 -24.89
N ARG A 378 19.06 10.94 -26.10
CA ARG A 378 19.93 9.90 -26.71
C ARG A 378 19.79 8.47 -26.16
N GLN A 379 19.32 7.59 -27.04
CA GLN A 379 19.57 6.15 -26.98
C GLN A 379 21.07 5.89 -26.82
N PHE A 380 21.48 5.30 -25.69
CA PHE A 380 22.78 4.66 -25.56
C PHE A 380 22.60 3.14 -25.72
N PRO A 381 23.36 2.49 -26.61
CA PRO A 381 23.31 1.03 -26.78
C PRO A 381 24.33 0.32 -25.87
N GLY A 382 23.89 -0.79 -25.27
CA GLY A 382 24.73 -1.83 -24.64
C GLY A 382 24.62 -1.89 -23.12
N ARG A 383 24.54 -3.05 -22.45
CA ARG A 383 24.57 -4.48 -22.80
C ARG A 383 23.58 -5.15 -21.81
N ASP A 384 22.87 -6.18 -22.28
CA ASP A 384 21.80 -6.93 -21.58
C ASP A 384 20.49 -6.13 -21.39
N GLY A 385 20.02 -5.55 -22.49
CA GLY A 385 18.82 -4.73 -22.60
C GLY A 385 17.51 -5.50 -22.44
N GLN A 386 17.12 -5.71 -21.20
CA GLN A 386 15.73 -5.68 -20.77
C GLN A 386 15.66 -4.84 -19.49
N LEU A 387 15.05 -3.64 -19.54
CA LEU A 387 14.41 -3.04 -18.36
C LEU A 387 13.60 -4.16 -17.66
N PRO A 388 13.48 -4.17 -16.33
CA PRO A 388 12.59 -5.11 -15.63
C PRO A 388 11.11 -5.04 -16.08
N PHE A 389 10.78 -4.07 -16.95
CA PHE A 389 9.48 -3.87 -17.58
C PHE A 389 9.54 -3.93 -19.14
N GLU A 390 10.67 -4.33 -19.74
CA GLU A 390 10.87 -4.48 -21.21
C GLU A 390 10.53 -5.88 -21.74
N GLY A 391 10.03 -6.78 -20.89
CA GLY A 391 9.33 -7.96 -21.39
C GLY A 391 8.05 -7.51 -22.09
N GLU A 392 8.04 -7.53 -23.42
CA GLU A 392 6.88 -7.34 -24.31
C GLU A 392 5.63 -6.80 -23.59
N VAL A 393 5.60 -5.49 -23.28
CA VAL A 393 4.34 -4.79 -22.98
C VAL A 393 3.63 -4.57 -24.30
N ASP A 394 3.37 -5.66 -25.02
CA ASP A 394 2.62 -5.69 -26.26
C ASP A 394 1.12 -5.71 -25.95
N HIS A 395 0.66 -4.81 -25.09
CA HIS A 395 -0.78 -4.60 -24.86
C HIS A 395 -1.18 -3.11 -24.76
N PRO A 396 -0.84 -2.25 -25.73
CA PRO A 396 -1.64 -1.06 -25.99
C PRO A 396 -3.03 -1.51 -26.49
N GLY A 397 -3.91 -1.92 -25.57
CA GLY A 397 -5.27 -2.39 -25.89
C GLY A 397 -5.95 -3.27 -24.83
N ARG A 398 -5.22 -3.80 -23.84
CA ARG A 398 -5.83 -4.63 -22.79
C ARG A 398 -6.35 -3.76 -21.64
N MET A 399 -7.61 -3.34 -21.73
CA MET A 399 -8.32 -2.74 -20.59
C MET A 399 -8.83 -3.84 -19.65
N LEU A 400 -8.37 -3.81 -18.40
CA LEU A 400 -8.90 -4.65 -17.33
C LEU A 400 -10.39 -4.36 -17.12
N THR A 401 -11.17 -5.43 -17.14
CA THR A 401 -12.62 -5.39 -16.94
C THR A 401 -12.99 -5.96 -15.58
N THR A 402 -14.18 -5.58 -15.10
CA THR A 402 -14.79 -6.19 -13.90
C THR A 402 -14.77 -7.73 -13.95
N ARG A 403 -15.07 -8.32 -15.12
CA ARG A 403 -15.02 -9.77 -15.31
C ARG A 403 -13.63 -10.37 -15.11
N GLN A 404 -12.59 -9.78 -15.71
CA GLN A 404 -11.22 -10.29 -15.56
C GLN A 404 -10.73 -10.19 -14.11
N ILE A 405 -11.13 -9.13 -13.42
CA ILE A 405 -10.87 -8.95 -12.00
C ILE A 405 -11.56 -10.05 -11.18
N ASP A 406 -12.85 -10.29 -11.43
CA ASP A 406 -13.62 -11.32 -10.73
C ASP A 406 -13.09 -12.73 -11.00
N ASP A 407 -12.66 -13.02 -12.23
CA ASP A 407 -12.06 -14.29 -12.62
C ASP A 407 -10.72 -14.52 -11.88
N TRP A 408 -9.85 -13.50 -11.81
CA TRP A 408 -8.59 -13.57 -11.08
C TRP A 408 -8.79 -13.71 -9.56
N LEU A 409 -9.74 -12.95 -9.01
CA LEU A 409 -10.13 -13.05 -7.61
C LEU A 409 -10.70 -14.44 -7.25
N SER A 410 -11.44 -15.04 -8.17
CA SER A 410 -11.94 -16.41 -8.02
C SER A 410 -10.81 -17.45 -8.10
N TYR A 411 -9.74 -17.17 -8.85
CA TYR A 411 -8.57 -18.02 -8.89
C TYR A 411 -7.83 -18.04 -7.54
N LEU A 412 -7.60 -16.88 -6.93
CA LEU A 412 -7.05 -16.79 -5.56
C LEU A 412 -7.91 -17.58 -4.55
N ASP A 413 -9.23 -17.54 -4.72
CA ASP A 413 -10.17 -18.22 -3.85
C ASP A 413 -10.07 -19.76 -3.89
N THR A 414 -9.54 -20.33 -4.97
CA THR A 414 -9.27 -21.78 -5.11
C THR A 414 -7.98 -22.22 -4.41
N ARG A 415 -7.33 -21.33 -3.64
CA ARG A 415 -6.03 -21.57 -2.99
C ARG A 415 -4.93 -21.99 -3.95
N SER A 416 -5.10 -21.65 -5.23
CA SER A 416 -4.09 -21.84 -6.27
C SER A 416 -3.16 -20.64 -6.27
N PHE A 417 -1.85 -20.89 -6.30
CA PHE A 417 -0.84 -19.85 -6.39
C PHE A 417 -1.03 -19.03 -7.67
N ALA A 418 -1.38 -17.74 -7.53
CA ALA A 418 -1.49 -16.84 -8.68
C ALA A 418 -0.09 -16.69 -9.30
N ARG A 419 0.05 -17.00 -10.59
CA ARG A 419 1.34 -16.81 -11.29
C ARG A 419 1.60 -15.35 -11.61
N ASP A 420 0.56 -14.63 -12.03
CA ASP A 420 0.62 -13.25 -12.46
C ASP A 420 -0.43 -12.42 -11.71
N PHE A 421 -0.07 -11.20 -11.36
CA PHE A 421 -0.98 -10.17 -10.91
C PHE A 421 -1.74 -9.57 -12.10
N LEU A 422 -2.80 -8.82 -11.83
CA LEU A 422 -3.73 -8.31 -12.84
C LEU A 422 -3.09 -7.40 -13.90
N ASP A 423 -1.99 -6.74 -13.55
CA ASP A 423 -1.22 -5.88 -14.46
C ASP A 423 -0.16 -6.65 -15.27
N GLY A 424 -0.09 -7.98 -15.12
CA GLY A 424 0.84 -8.86 -15.82
C GLY A 424 2.17 -9.09 -15.11
N ARG A 425 2.42 -8.45 -13.94
CA ARG A 425 3.63 -8.72 -13.17
C ARG A 425 3.56 -10.08 -12.48
N GLN A 426 4.65 -10.84 -12.51
CA GLN A 426 4.72 -12.13 -11.86
C GLN A 426 4.59 -12.00 -10.34
N VAL A 427 3.84 -12.90 -9.73
CA VAL A 427 3.80 -13.08 -8.28
C VAL A 427 4.95 -14.02 -7.92
N LYS A 428 5.85 -13.55 -7.06
CA LYS A 428 7.01 -14.30 -6.59
C LYS A 428 6.67 -15.13 -5.36
N THR A 429 5.93 -14.56 -4.42
CA THR A 429 5.44 -15.27 -3.24
C THR A 429 4.00 -14.86 -2.93
N GLU A 430 3.25 -15.80 -2.35
CA GLU A 430 1.89 -15.58 -1.86
C GLU A 430 1.80 -16.19 -0.47
N THR A 431 1.40 -15.38 0.52
CA THR A 431 1.09 -15.85 1.87
C THR A 431 -0.38 -15.63 2.18
N HIS A 432 -1.05 -16.70 2.61
CA HIS A 432 -2.47 -16.68 2.96
C HIS A 432 -2.67 -16.59 4.48
N TYR A 433 -3.57 -15.70 4.90
CA TYR A 433 -3.97 -15.53 6.29
C TYR A 433 -5.48 -15.53 6.42
N VAL A 434 -6.00 -16.06 7.52
CA VAL A 434 -7.40 -15.84 7.93
C VAL A 434 -7.39 -14.72 8.96
N LEU A 435 -8.09 -13.62 8.67
CA LEU A 435 -8.14 -12.46 9.56
C LEU A 435 -9.20 -12.63 10.64
N ASN A 436 -8.95 -12.00 11.78
CA ASN A 436 -9.90 -11.97 12.89
C ASN A 436 -11.12 -11.12 12.52
N VAL A 437 -12.29 -11.68 12.75
CA VAL A 437 -13.59 -11.02 12.64
C VAL A 437 -14.35 -11.20 13.95
N PRO A 438 -15.25 -10.28 14.33
CA PRO A 438 -16.10 -10.45 15.50
C PRO A 438 -16.83 -11.82 15.49
N ASP A 439 -17.04 -12.42 16.67
CA ASP A 439 -17.62 -13.77 16.76
C ASP A 439 -19.03 -13.86 16.14
N ASP A 440 -19.80 -12.79 16.21
CA ASP A 440 -21.15 -12.65 15.64
C ASP A 440 -21.15 -12.30 14.13
N ALA A 441 -19.96 -12.09 13.54
CA ALA A 441 -19.82 -11.78 12.12
C ALA A 441 -20.35 -12.92 11.25
N LYS A 442 -21.21 -12.55 10.31
CA LYS A 442 -21.75 -13.45 9.27
C LYS A 442 -20.81 -13.57 8.06
N HIS A 443 -19.58 -13.10 8.19
CA HIS A 443 -18.55 -13.13 7.16
C HIS A 443 -17.23 -13.68 7.73
N ALA A 444 -16.36 -14.13 6.83
CA ALA A 444 -14.95 -14.41 7.08
C ALA A 444 -14.13 -13.51 6.16
N VAL A 445 -12.91 -13.18 6.57
CA VAL A 445 -11.97 -12.41 5.75
C VAL A 445 -10.69 -13.21 5.60
N GLU A 446 -10.32 -13.45 4.35
CA GLU A 446 -9.07 -14.09 3.97
C GLU A 446 -8.15 -13.04 3.34
N ARG A 447 -6.88 -13.05 3.69
CA ARG A 447 -5.87 -12.13 3.18
C ARG A 447 -4.84 -12.89 2.36
N HIS A 448 -4.60 -12.41 1.16
CA HIS A 448 -3.50 -12.84 0.31
C HIS A 448 -2.46 -11.71 0.29
N SER A 449 -1.30 -11.96 0.89
CA SER A 449 -0.14 -11.06 0.83
C SER A 449 0.77 -11.54 -0.29
N LEU A 450 0.91 -10.74 -1.34
CA LEU A 450 1.66 -11.04 -2.54
C LEU A 450 2.96 -10.23 -2.54
N GLU A 451 4.09 -10.86 -2.82
CA GLU A 451 5.31 -10.18 -3.24
C GLU A 451 5.44 -10.34 -4.75
N LEU A 452 5.44 -9.24 -5.49
CA LEU A 452 5.61 -9.25 -6.94
C LEU A 452 7.10 -9.35 -7.31
N ALA A 453 7.40 -9.81 -8.52
CA ALA A 453 8.77 -10.05 -8.98
C ALA A 453 9.64 -8.78 -9.01
N ASP A 454 9.04 -7.61 -9.12
CA ASP A 454 9.73 -6.31 -9.03
C ASP A 454 9.98 -5.85 -7.58
N GLY A 455 9.51 -6.62 -6.59
CA GLY A 455 9.68 -6.36 -5.17
C GLY A 455 8.57 -5.52 -4.54
N GLN A 456 7.48 -5.19 -5.25
CA GLN A 456 6.33 -4.54 -4.64
C GLN A 456 5.49 -5.54 -3.83
N SER A 457 5.10 -5.17 -2.61
CA SER A 457 4.15 -5.93 -1.80
C SER A 457 2.71 -5.47 -2.08
N VAL A 458 1.80 -6.41 -2.29
CA VAL A 458 0.37 -6.17 -2.55
C VAL A 458 -0.47 -7.02 -1.62
N ILE A 459 -1.44 -6.40 -0.94
CA ILE A 459 -2.34 -7.11 -0.01
C ILE A 459 -3.75 -7.12 -0.60
N VAL A 460 -4.32 -8.31 -0.76
CA VAL A 460 -5.68 -8.51 -1.27
C VAL A 460 -6.53 -9.18 -0.20
N ASP A 461 -7.58 -8.50 0.25
CA ASP A 461 -8.52 -9.01 1.24
C ASP A 461 -9.82 -9.50 0.59
N ARG A 462 -10.20 -10.75 0.87
CA ARG A 462 -11.40 -11.43 0.37
C ARG A 462 -12.42 -11.57 1.49
N ILE A 463 -13.53 -10.86 1.36
CA ILE A 463 -14.66 -10.97 2.29
C ILE A 463 -15.65 -12.01 1.76
N ARG A 464 -15.91 -13.06 2.53
CA ARG A 464 -16.88 -14.11 2.19
C ARG A 464 -17.98 -14.23 3.22
N ARG A 465 -19.21 -14.53 2.79
CA ARG A 465 -20.30 -14.84 3.72
C ARG A 465 -20.02 -16.21 4.36
N ARG A 466 -20.10 -16.30 5.69
CA ARG A 466 -20.09 -17.59 6.40
C ARG A 466 -21.37 -18.33 6.00
N VAL A 467 -21.23 -19.47 5.35
CA VAL A 467 -22.33 -20.41 5.19
C VAL A 467 -22.57 -21.01 6.58
N VAL A 468 -23.68 -20.63 7.21
CA VAL A 468 -24.19 -21.38 8.36
C VAL A 468 -24.62 -22.72 7.81
N ALA A 469 -23.77 -23.73 7.94
CA ALA A 469 -24.21 -25.11 7.75
C ALA A 469 -25.38 -25.31 8.71
N ASP A 470 -26.55 -25.62 8.14
CA ASP A 470 -27.72 -26.02 8.89
C ASP A 470 -27.29 -27.15 9.83
N ARG A 471 -27.24 -26.86 11.13
CA ARG A 471 -26.90 -27.84 12.16
C ARG A 471 -28.12 -28.72 12.38
N SER A 472 -28.47 -29.52 11.38
CA SER A 472 -29.22 -30.77 11.55
C SER A 472 -28.21 -31.91 11.72
N LEU A 473 -27.30 -31.77 12.69
CA LEU A 473 -26.54 -32.89 13.23
C LEU A 473 -27.13 -33.22 14.59
N SER A 474 -27.90 -34.32 14.57
CA SER A 474 -28.15 -35.27 15.65
C SER A 474 -27.68 -34.84 17.04
N ARG A 475 -28.65 -34.67 17.94
CA ARG A 475 -28.47 -34.80 19.39
C ARG A 475 -27.97 -36.21 19.71
N ALA A 476 -26.68 -36.45 19.63
CA ALA A 476 -26.00 -37.50 20.36
C ALA A 476 -24.53 -37.10 20.50
N ASP A 477 -24.00 -37.23 21.71
CA ASP A 477 -22.58 -37.13 22.05
C ASP A 477 -21.99 -35.71 22.24
N ALA A 478 -22.70 -34.87 22.99
CA ALA A 478 -22.07 -33.83 23.80
C ALA A 478 -21.78 -34.38 25.22
N LYS A 479 -20.65 -35.08 25.38
CA LYS A 479 -20.04 -35.35 26.69
C LYS A 479 -18.59 -34.87 26.71
N THR A 480 -18.41 -33.55 26.80
CA THR A 480 -17.22 -32.95 27.41
C THR A 480 -17.65 -31.70 28.16
N ALA A 481 -17.39 -31.66 29.46
CA ALA A 481 -17.84 -30.61 30.37
C ALA A 481 -17.26 -29.24 29.98
N PRO A 482 -18.08 -28.16 29.98
CA PRO A 482 -17.57 -26.81 29.83
C PRO A 482 -16.78 -26.40 31.09
N LEU A 483 -15.70 -25.64 30.90
CA LEU A 483 -14.98 -24.94 31.97
C LEU A 483 -15.91 -23.88 32.60
N THR A 484 -16.80 -24.30 33.49
CA THR A 484 -17.60 -23.42 34.33
C THR A 484 -16.97 -23.38 35.72
N ASN A 485 -15.98 -22.51 35.87
CA ASN A 485 -15.75 -21.80 37.13
C ASN A 485 -15.25 -20.41 36.81
N ARG A 486 -16.20 -19.48 36.64
CA ARG A 486 -15.94 -18.04 36.61
C ARG A 486 -15.50 -17.60 38.01
N ALA A 487 -14.20 -17.57 38.25
CA ALA A 487 -13.62 -16.41 38.90
C ALA A 487 -13.41 -15.39 37.78
N ALA A 488 -14.08 -14.24 37.86
CA ALA A 488 -13.95 -13.17 36.87
C ALA A 488 -12.48 -12.72 36.80
N LEU A 489 -11.77 -13.13 35.75
CA LEU A 489 -10.52 -12.49 35.37
C LEU A 489 -10.90 -11.14 34.75
N SER A 490 -10.53 -10.06 35.42
CA SER A 490 -10.78 -8.69 34.96
C SER A 490 -10.07 -8.43 33.63
N ALA A 491 -10.68 -7.58 32.78
CA ALA A 491 -10.13 -7.18 31.49
C ALA A 491 -8.70 -6.59 31.60
N ASP A 492 -8.36 -6.01 32.76
CA ASP A 492 -7.02 -5.48 33.07
C ASP A 492 -5.90 -6.52 33.02
N ARG A 493 -6.18 -7.82 33.25
CA ARG A 493 -5.14 -8.87 33.21
C ARG A 493 -4.91 -9.47 31.82
N ILE A 494 -5.81 -9.24 30.86
CA ILE A 494 -5.65 -9.71 29.47
C ILE A 494 -4.74 -8.75 28.68
N ALA A 495 -4.75 -7.46 29.03
CA ALA A 495 -3.82 -6.47 28.46
C ALA A 495 -2.33 -6.82 28.73
N ASP A 496 -2.06 -7.44 29.88
CA ASP A 496 -0.72 -7.88 30.32
C ASP A 496 -0.17 -9.12 29.59
N LEU A 497 -0.97 -9.75 28.72
CA LEU A 497 -0.59 -10.94 27.94
C LEU A 497 -0.24 -10.62 26.48
N SER A 498 -0.24 -9.34 26.09
CA SER A 498 0.09 -8.88 24.73
C SER A 498 1.53 -9.17 24.30
N ASP A 499 2.42 -9.50 25.25
CA ASP A 499 3.83 -9.91 25.04
C ASP A 499 4.05 -11.43 25.06
N ALA A 500 2.99 -12.24 25.11
CA ALA A 500 3.13 -13.69 25.12
C ALA A 500 3.73 -14.21 23.80
N LYS A 501 5.01 -14.60 23.84
CA LYS A 501 5.71 -15.22 22.71
C LYS A 501 5.60 -16.73 22.79
N ILE A 502 5.20 -17.36 21.69
CA ILE A 502 5.30 -18.82 21.54
C ILE A 502 6.78 -19.15 21.39
N ASN A 503 7.41 -19.59 22.48
CA ASN A 503 8.83 -19.93 22.49
C ASN A 503 9.11 -21.35 21.97
N ARG A 504 8.15 -22.27 22.12
CA ARG A 504 8.29 -23.67 21.71
C ARG A 504 6.95 -24.35 21.46
N VAL A 505 6.95 -25.32 20.55
CA VAL A 505 5.88 -26.29 20.30
C VAL A 505 6.41 -27.67 20.70
N ALA A 506 5.73 -28.32 21.64
CA ALA A 506 6.12 -29.63 22.16
C ALA A 506 5.19 -30.72 21.62
N VAL A 507 5.76 -31.71 20.93
CA VAL A 507 5.03 -32.89 20.42
C VAL A 507 5.24 -34.05 21.40
N PRO A 508 4.18 -34.53 22.07
CA PRO A 508 4.30 -35.63 23.02
C PRO A 508 4.45 -36.96 22.30
N VAL A 509 5.57 -37.62 22.54
CA VAL A 509 5.96 -38.94 21.99
C VAL A 509 6.04 -39.98 23.11
N ASN A 510 5.75 -41.24 22.80
CA ASN A 510 5.81 -42.33 23.78
C ASN A 510 7.26 -42.67 24.15
N ASP A 511 8.16 -42.64 23.16
CA ASP A 511 9.58 -42.87 23.28
C ASP A 511 10.34 -41.83 22.45
N ILE A 512 11.20 -41.04 23.10
CA ILE A 512 11.87 -39.91 22.44
C ILE A 512 12.92 -40.42 21.46
N GLU A 513 13.60 -41.50 21.79
CA GLU A 513 14.71 -42.08 21.05
C GLU A 513 14.20 -42.73 19.76
N VAL A 514 13.12 -43.50 19.84
CA VAL A 514 12.46 -44.11 18.67
C VAL A 514 11.95 -43.02 17.72
N SER A 515 11.29 -42.00 18.24
CA SER A 515 10.76 -40.92 17.40
C SER A 515 11.88 -40.05 16.84
N ALA A 516 12.89 -39.67 17.63
CA ALA A 516 14.07 -38.96 17.13
C ALA A 516 14.79 -39.70 15.99
N GLU A 517 14.95 -41.03 16.12
CA GLU A 517 15.53 -41.85 15.06
C GLU A 517 14.66 -41.83 13.80
N PHE A 518 13.34 -41.89 13.93
CA PHE A 518 12.43 -41.78 12.79
C PHE A 518 12.60 -40.43 12.06
N TYR A 519 12.56 -39.30 12.76
CA TYR A 519 12.73 -37.98 12.12
C TYR A 519 14.12 -37.84 11.47
N ARG A 520 15.17 -38.41 12.06
CA ARG A 520 16.52 -38.39 11.48
C ARG A 520 16.64 -39.31 10.27
N ALA A 521 16.33 -40.60 10.42
CA ALA A 521 16.55 -41.61 9.39
C ALA A 521 15.58 -41.45 8.21
N VAL A 522 14.31 -41.17 8.50
CA VAL A 522 13.26 -41.08 7.49
C VAL A 522 13.25 -39.68 6.87
N LEU A 523 13.11 -38.64 7.68
CA LEU A 523 12.95 -37.25 7.19
C LEU A 523 14.29 -36.51 6.97
N GLY A 524 15.42 -37.03 7.45
CA GLY A 524 16.72 -36.35 7.33
C GLY A 524 16.83 -35.11 8.23
N VAL A 525 15.92 -34.95 9.20
CA VAL A 525 15.92 -33.81 10.11
C VAL A 525 16.84 -34.13 11.27
N GLU A 526 18.04 -33.57 11.25
CA GLU A 526 18.95 -33.64 12.39
C GLU A 526 18.42 -32.78 13.53
N GLY A 527 18.55 -33.32 14.75
CA GLY A 527 18.11 -32.65 15.96
C GLY A 527 19.16 -32.76 17.05
N ARG A 528 18.92 -32.06 18.15
CA ARG A 528 19.80 -32.09 19.33
C ARG A 528 19.04 -32.51 20.58
N ARG A 529 19.63 -33.41 21.36
CA ARG A 529 19.12 -33.76 22.68
C ARG A 529 19.48 -32.66 23.67
N LEU A 530 18.47 -32.12 24.34
CA LEU A 530 18.63 -31.24 25.50
C LEU A 530 17.92 -31.89 26.71
N ARG A 531 18.08 -31.31 27.91
CA ARG A 531 17.54 -31.88 29.16
C ARG A 531 16.03 -32.15 29.11
N ASP A 532 15.28 -31.35 28.36
CA ASP A 532 13.81 -31.35 28.38
C ASP A 532 13.17 -32.04 27.15
N GLY A 533 13.97 -32.62 26.25
CA GLY A 533 13.46 -33.27 25.04
C GLY A 533 14.45 -33.29 23.87
N TYR A 534 14.00 -33.81 22.73
CA TYR A 534 14.78 -33.83 21.50
C TYR A 534 14.29 -32.75 20.52
N TYR A 535 15.15 -31.79 20.22
CA TYR A 535 14.78 -30.61 19.43
C TYR A 535 15.05 -30.87 17.95
N LEU A 536 13.99 -30.87 17.14
CA LEU A 536 14.07 -30.99 15.68
C LEU A 536 14.39 -29.64 15.03
N THR A 537 13.97 -28.54 15.65
CA THR A 537 14.38 -27.18 15.32
C THR A 537 14.57 -26.37 16.60
N ASN A 538 14.88 -25.08 16.51
CA ASN A 538 14.97 -24.22 17.69
C ASN A 538 13.62 -24.00 18.41
N TRP A 539 12.49 -24.35 17.78
CA TRP A 539 11.15 -24.13 18.33
C TRP A 539 10.28 -25.40 18.35
N LEU A 540 10.65 -26.49 17.65
CA LEU A 540 9.92 -27.76 17.66
C LEU A 540 10.68 -28.83 18.47
N VAL A 541 10.04 -29.37 19.52
CA VAL A 541 10.65 -30.35 20.43
C VAL A 541 9.77 -31.59 20.62
N LEU A 542 10.39 -32.77 20.59
CA LEU A 542 9.80 -34.04 20.99
C LEU A 542 9.97 -34.24 22.51
N VAL A 543 8.88 -34.45 23.22
CA VAL A 543 8.87 -34.63 24.68
C VAL A 543 8.17 -35.92 25.06
N ARG A 544 8.61 -36.58 26.14
CA ARG A 544 7.99 -37.82 26.60
C ARG A 544 6.57 -37.56 27.09
N ARG A 545 5.61 -38.37 26.64
CA ARG A 545 4.23 -38.31 27.10
C ARG A 545 4.18 -38.59 28.61
N ALA A 546 3.53 -37.71 29.37
CA ALA A 546 3.36 -37.88 30.81
C ALA A 546 2.37 -39.02 31.09
N THR A 547 2.79 -40.02 31.86
CA THR A 547 1.93 -41.13 32.32
C THR A 547 1.06 -40.66 33.48
N ALA A 548 0.02 -39.89 33.21
CA ALA A 548 -1.03 -39.61 34.19
C ALA A 548 -2.22 -40.55 33.93
N ALA A 549 -2.65 -41.27 34.97
CA ALA A 549 -3.80 -42.16 34.93
C ALA A 549 -5.05 -41.36 34.51
N GLY A 550 -5.58 -41.67 33.32
CA GLY A 550 -6.76 -41.00 32.74
C GLY A 550 -6.50 -40.16 31.48
N ALA A 551 -5.31 -40.22 30.87
CA ALA A 551 -5.03 -39.47 29.65
C ALA A 551 -5.86 -39.96 28.44
N SER A 552 -6.77 -39.08 27.98
CA SER A 552 -7.39 -39.12 26.66
C SER A 552 -6.32 -39.26 25.57
N THR A 553 -6.60 -40.08 24.55
CA THR A 553 -5.80 -40.11 23.32
C THR A 553 -5.87 -38.74 22.65
N ASN A 554 -4.80 -37.95 22.73
CA ASN A 554 -4.73 -36.69 22.01
C ASN A 554 -4.95 -36.96 20.50
N PRO A 555 -5.70 -36.11 19.80
CA PRO A 555 -5.80 -36.22 18.35
C PRO A 555 -4.39 -36.12 17.73
N PRO A 556 -4.13 -36.87 16.64
CA PRO A 556 -2.81 -36.90 16.03
C PRO A 556 -2.39 -35.50 15.57
N THR A 557 -1.16 -35.10 15.89
CA THR A 557 -0.61 -33.83 15.43
C THR A 557 -0.22 -33.98 13.97
N ARG A 558 -0.45 -32.96 13.13
CA ARG A 558 0.02 -32.95 11.75
C ARG A 558 1.26 -32.06 11.61
N ILE A 559 2.32 -32.60 11.02
CA ILE A 559 3.56 -31.86 10.72
C ILE A 559 3.77 -31.89 9.21
N THR A 560 3.98 -30.73 8.60
CA THR A 560 4.25 -30.62 7.15
C THR A 560 5.74 -30.37 6.92
N VAL A 561 6.35 -31.14 6.02
CA VAL A 561 7.76 -31.06 5.65
C VAL A 561 7.88 -30.87 4.15
N THR A 562 8.81 -30.00 3.73
CA THR A 562 9.08 -29.71 2.33
C THR A 562 10.40 -30.35 1.91
N VAL A 563 10.44 -31.00 0.75
CA VAL A 563 11.63 -31.66 0.18
C VAL A 563 11.88 -31.18 -1.25
N LEU A 564 13.14 -31.15 -1.68
CA LEU A 564 13.52 -30.68 -3.03
C LEU A 564 13.09 -31.66 -4.15
N ASP A 565 13.12 -32.96 -3.87
CA ASP A 565 12.77 -34.02 -4.83
C ASP A 565 11.89 -35.06 -4.14
N LEU A 566 10.61 -35.05 -4.50
CA LEU A 566 9.61 -35.93 -3.92
C LEU A 566 9.74 -37.38 -4.41
N ASP A 567 10.18 -37.61 -5.65
CA ASP A 567 10.28 -38.95 -6.23
C ASP A 567 11.50 -39.71 -5.67
N TYR A 568 12.60 -38.99 -5.47
CA TYR A 568 13.73 -39.49 -4.69
C TYR A 568 13.28 -39.83 -3.26
N PHE A 569 12.50 -38.95 -2.62
CA PHE A 569 12.02 -39.18 -1.27
C PHE A 569 11.08 -40.40 -1.18
N LYS A 570 10.16 -40.58 -2.13
CA LYS A 570 9.30 -41.77 -2.26
C LYS A 570 10.13 -43.05 -2.39
N SER A 571 11.19 -43.01 -3.20
CA SER A 571 12.10 -44.14 -3.37
C SER A 571 12.83 -44.48 -2.08
N LYS A 572 13.29 -43.45 -1.34
CA LYS A 572 13.88 -43.61 0.00
C LYS A 572 12.90 -44.26 0.99
N LEU A 573 11.64 -43.84 1.02
CA LEU A 573 10.62 -44.44 1.89
C LEU A 573 10.38 -45.92 1.60
N ARG A 574 10.33 -46.30 0.31
CA ARG A 574 10.21 -47.72 -0.11
C ARG A 574 11.40 -48.55 0.36
N ASN A 575 12.61 -48.03 0.24
CA ASN A 575 13.84 -48.73 0.68
C ASN A 575 13.91 -48.89 2.21
N LEU A 576 13.37 -47.93 2.97
CA LEU A 576 13.28 -48.00 4.42
C LEU A 576 12.08 -48.81 4.94
N GLY A 577 11.24 -49.34 4.04
CA GLY A 577 10.05 -50.11 4.42
C GLY A 577 8.95 -49.28 5.11
N VAL A 578 8.96 -47.96 4.94
CA VAL A 578 7.97 -47.07 5.56
C VAL A 578 6.72 -47.03 4.69
N HIS A 579 5.58 -47.41 5.27
CA HIS A 579 4.29 -47.30 4.59
C HIS A 579 3.89 -45.84 4.40
N PHE A 580 3.47 -45.51 3.19
CA PHE A 580 3.00 -44.17 2.85
C PHE A 580 1.76 -44.23 1.97
N THR A 581 0.95 -43.18 2.06
CA THR A 581 -0.22 -42.99 1.18
C THR A 581 0.04 -41.78 0.28
N GLU A 582 -0.30 -41.94 -1.00
CA GLU A 582 -0.26 -40.81 -1.91
C GLU A 582 -1.35 -39.82 -1.53
N HIS A 583 -0.94 -38.57 -1.32
CA HIS A 583 -1.88 -37.49 -1.11
C HIS A 583 -2.05 -36.72 -2.42
N ALA A 584 -3.09 -37.08 -3.16
CA ALA A 584 -3.66 -36.21 -4.18
C ALA A 584 -4.70 -35.31 -3.50
N SER A 585 -4.41 -34.01 -3.37
CA SER A 585 -5.49 -33.03 -3.25
C SER A 585 -5.85 -32.55 -4.66
N VAL A 586 -7.06 -32.03 -4.82
CA VAL A 586 -7.60 -31.49 -6.08
C VAL A 586 -6.79 -30.26 -6.57
N GLU A 587 -5.78 -29.81 -5.82
CA GLU A 587 -5.06 -28.52 -5.94
C GLU A 587 -3.53 -28.68 -6.21
N SER A 588 -3.11 -29.84 -6.74
CA SER A 588 -1.82 -30.06 -7.43
C SER A 588 -0.51 -29.52 -6.80
N ILE A 589 -0.13 -30.08 -5.65
CA ILE A 589 1.26 -30.56 -5.47
C ILE A 589 1.14 -31.99 -4.94
N ALA A 590 1.61 -32.97 -5.72
CA ALA A 590 1.64 -34.36 -5.27
C ALA A 590 2.39 -34.41 -3.93
N GLY A 591 1.79 -35.02 -2.93
CA GLY A 591 2.40 -35.15 -1.61
C GLY A 591 2.32 -36.58 -1.12
N VAL A 592 3.04 -36.86 -0.04
CA VAL A 592 3.05 -38.19 0.57
C VAL A 592 2.72 -38.03 2.05
N ARG A 593 1.81 -38.87 2.55
CA ARG A 593 1.49 -38.96 3.97
C ARG A 593 2.14 -40.19 4.56
N ILE A 594 2.87 -39.99 5.65
CA ILE A 594 3.38 -41.06 6.52
C ILE A 594 2.91 -40.82 7.95
N LEU A 595 2.93 -41.87 8.77
CA LEU A 595 2.73 -41.76 10.20
C LEU A 595 4.07 -41.90 10.90
N ASP A 596 4.29 -41.08 11.93
CA ASP A 596 5.40 -41.32 12.86
C ASP A 596 5.05 -42.46 13.85
N PRO A 597 6.02 -42.94 14.65
CA PRO A 597 5.81 -44.04 15.61
C PRO A 597 4.71 -43.79 16.64
N ASP A 598 4.31 -42.53 16.84
CA ASP A 598 3.30 -42.11 17.81
C ASP A 598 1.93 -41.82 17.18
N GLY A 599 1.80 -42.06 15.87
CA GLY A 599 0.57 -41.87 15.09
C GLY A 599 0.33 -40.44 14.64
N ASN A 600 1.33 -39.54 14.73
CA ASN A 600 1.24 -38.20 14.16
C ASN A 600 1.34 -38.27 12.63
N GLU A 601 0.58 -37.42 11.95
CA GLU A 601 0.55 -37.38 10.49
C GLU A 601 1.66 -36.47 9.96
N ILE A 602 2.56 -37.02 9.15
CA ILE A 602 3.61 -36.26 8.48
C ILE A 602 3.24 -36.11 7.01
N LEU A 603 3.05 -34.87 6.58
CA LEU A 603 2.75 -34.53 5.20
C LEU A 603 4.01 -34.01 4.50
N ILE A 604 4.49 -34.72 3.48
CA ILE A 604 5.68 -34.36 2.71
C ILE A 604 5.25 -33.76 1.37
N ARG A 605 5.82 -32.62 1.01
CA ARG A 605 5.54 -31.88 -0.24
C ARG A 605 6.83 -31.46 -0.96
N ALA A 606 6.77 -31.29 -2.27
CA ALA A 606 7.87 -30.68 -3.04
C ALA A 606 7.99 -29.18 -2.72
N SER A 607 9.22 -28.65 -2.68
CA SER A 607 9.53 -27.23 -2.47
C SER A 607 9.17 -26.33 -3.63
#